data_AF-A0A4P5R6S3-F1
#
_entry.id   AF-A0A4P5R6S3-F1
#
_cell.length_a   1.000
_cell.length_b   1.000
_cell.length_c   1.000
_cell.angle_alpha   90.00
_cell.angle_beta   90.00
_cell.angle_gamma   90.00
#
_symmetry.space_group_name_H-M   'P 1'
#
loop_
_entity.id
_entity.type
_entity.pdbx_description
1 polymer ?
#
loop_
_entity_poly.entity_id
_entity_poly.type
_entity_poly.pdbx_seq_one_letter_code
_entity_poly.pdbx_strand_id
1 'polypeptide(L)'
;MLNFALARGYVFLKAAHFGPTVMVTTITFLLALSQFSPIDALRVAIAIFAGQLVVGWSNDLIDAPLDIAAQREKKPIVSKEIDPEQLKKSIVFALVAALLLSLISPLGITGTLIHFLGILSATFYNLKLKSTILSPLPYLVSFGSLPWAIYLSAGNHPPLWLYLDFMLIAVAFHFFNVLKDFQWDINQGVLGIPQRLGKKASLVISILLVISAILVLIFLH
;
A
#
# COMPACT_ATOMS: atom_id res chain seq x y z
N MET A 1 15.09 -14.87 -25.00
CA MET A 1 14.58 -13.49 -24.76
C MET A 1 13.40 -13.48 -23.77
N LEU A 2 12.36 -14.30 -23.97
CA LEU A 2 11.21 -14.40 -23.05
C LEU A 2 11.60 -14.77 -21.60
N ASN A 3 12.47 -15.77 -21.41
CA ASN A 3 12.93 -16.19 -20.07
C ASN A 3 13.70 -15.08 -19.32
N PHE A 4 14.47 -14.26 -20.04
CA PHE A 4 15.17 -13.11 -19.47
C PHE A 4 14.20 -11.98 -19.08
N ALA A 5 13.20 -11.71 -19.92
CA ALA A 5 12.17 -10.72 -19.61
C ALA A 5 11.29 -11.13 -18.41
N LEU A 6 10.93 -12.41 -18.32
CA LEU A 6 10.17 -12.96 -17.20
C LEU A 6 10.97 -12.94 -15.90
N ALA A 7 12.25 -13.33 -15.95
CA ALA A 7 13.15 -13.23 -14.80
C ALA A 7 13.27 -11.77 -14.33
N ARG A 8 13.47 -10.83 -15.26
CA ARG A 8 13.57 -9.40 -14.94
C ARG A 8 12.25 -8.85 -14.38
N GLY A 9 11.11 -9.25 -14.93
CA GLY A 9 9.79 -8.87 -14.42
C GLY A 9 9.55 -9.36 -12.99
N TYR A 10 9.93 -10.60 -12.69
CA TYR A 10 9.82 -11.17 -11.35
C TYR A 10 10.64 -10.39 -10.31
N VAL A 11 11.86 -9.99 -10.66
CA VAL A 11 12.73 -9.19 -9.79
C VAL A 11 12.07 -7.84 -9.46
N PHE A 12 11.45 -7.16 -10.44
CA PHE A 12 10.71 -5.91 -10.22
C PHE A 12 9.45 -6.12 -9.37
N LEU A 13 8.73 -7.21 -9.56
CA LEU A 13 7.56 -7.55 -8.74
C LEU A 13 7.95 -7.82 -7.29
N LYS A 14 9.08 -8.48 -7.06
CA LYS A 14 9.63 -8.72 -5.72
C LYS A 14 9.97 -7.41 -5.02
N ALA A 15 10.61 -6.47 -5.72
CA ALA A 15 10.88 -5.12 -5.21
C ALA A 15 9.60 -4.31 -4.96
N ALA A 16 8.51 -4.59 -5.67
CA ALA A 16 7.21 -3.94 -5.46
C ALA A 16 6.45 -4.45 -4.23
N HIS A 17 7.07 -5.25 -3.35
CA HIS A 17 6.38 -5.95 -2.26
C HIS A 17 5.19 -6.77 -2.78
N PHE A 18 5.51 -7.80 -3.58
CA PHE A 18 4.53 -8.58 -4.35
C PHE A 18 3.28 -9.01 -3.56
N GLY A 19 3.44 -9.52 -2.33
CA GLY A 19 2.32 -9.98 -1.50
C GLY A 19 1.28 -8.88 -1.22
N PRO A 20 1.66 -7.77 -0.55
CA PRO A 20 0.78 -6.61 -0.36
C PRO A 20 0.19 -6.07 -1.67
N THR A 21 1.01 -5.97 -2.73
CA THR A 21 0.55 -5.47 -4.04
C THR A 21 -0.58 -6.33 -4.62
N VAL A 22 -0.43 -7.66 -4.59
CA VAL A 22 -1.48 -8.59 -5.03
C VAL A 22 -2.73 -8.43 -4.17
N MET A 23 -2.59 -8.40 -2.84
CA MET A 23 -3.72 -8.28 -1.92
C MET A 23 -4.54 -7.00 -2.18
N VAL A 24 -3.90 -5.84 -2.22
CA VAL A 24 -4.59 -4.55 -2.48
C VAL A 24 -5.24 -4.53 -3.85
N THR A 25 -4.55 -5.05 -4.88
CA THR A 25 -5.09 -5.12 -6.25
C THR A 25 -6.32 -6.02 -6.32
N THR A 26 -6.28 -7.20 -5.69
CA THR A 26 -7.40 -8.15 -5.65
C THR A 26 -8.58 -7.57 -4.87
N ILE A 27 -8.35 -6.99 -3.69
CA ILE A 27 -9.42 -6.36 -2.91
C ILE A 27 -10.06 -5.21 -3.69
N THR A 28 -9.24 -4.38 -4.36
CA THR A 28 -9.74 -3.32 -5.25
C THR A 28 -10.63 -3.87 -6.35
N PHE A 29 -10.19 -4.93 -7.04
CA PHE A 29 -10.96 -5.55 -8.10
C PHE A 29 -12.32 -6.04 -7.59
N LEU A 30 -12.32 -6.79 -6.49
CA LEU A 30 -13.54 -7.30 -5.87
C LEU A 30 -14.48 -6.18 -5.42
N LEU A 31 -13.93 -5.11 -4.85
CA LEU A 31 -14.73 -3.95 -4.45
C LEU A 31 -15.30 -3.22 -5.66
N ALA A 32 -14.51 -3.04 -6.71
CA ALA A 32 -14.94 -2.38 -7.94
C ALA A 32 -16.03 -3.15 -8.68
N LEU A 33 -16.07 -4.50 -8.58
CA LEU A 33 -17.18 -5.31 -9.11
C LEU A 33 -18.53 -4.98 -8.47
N SER A 34 -18.56 -4.38 -7.28
CA SER A 34 -19.81 -3.94 -6.65
C SER A 34 -20.40 -2.68 -7.31
N GLN A 35 -19.59 -1.92 -8.04
CA GLN A 35 -19.98 -0.61 -8.60
C GLN A 35 -19.90 -0.57 -10.14
N PHE A 36 -19.10 -1.43 -10.77
CA PHE A 36 -18.78 -1.36 -12.19
C PHE A 36 -18.88 -2.73 -12.88
N SER A 37 -18.89 -2.72 -14.22
CA SER A 37 -18.78 -3.94 -15.02
C SER A 37 -17.47 -4.68 -14.75
N PRO A 38 -17.35 -6.00 -15.02
CA PRO A 38 -16.10 -6.74 -14.80
C PRO A 38 -14.88 -6.17 -15.52
N ILE A 39 -15.07 -5.67 -16.74
CA ILE A 39 -14.00 -5.04 -17.54
C ILE A 39 -13.56 -3.73 -16.89
N ASP A 40 -14.52 -2.95 -16.41
CA ASP A 40 -14.27 -1.67 -15.75
C ASP A 40 -13.63 -1.85 -14.37
N ALA A 41 -14.09 -2.82 -13.58
CA ALA A 41 -13.45 -3.22 -12.34
C ALA A 41 -11.98 -3.65 -12.55
N LEU A 42 -11.71 -4.38 -13.65
CA LEU A 42 -10.35 -4.74 -14.02
C LEU A 42 -9.49 -3.51 -14.36
N ARG A 43 -10.03 -2.53 -15.10
CA ARG A 43 -9.34 -1.27 -15.40
C ARG A 43 -9.00 -0.49 -14.12
N VAL A 44 -9.92 -0.42 -13.17
CA VAL A 44 -9.68 0.17 -11.85
C VAL A 44 -8.56 -0.57 -11.11
N ALA A 45 -8.61 -1.91 -11.07
CA ALA A 45 -7.59 -2.72 -10.42
C ALA A 45 -6.20 -2.54 -11.05
N ILE A 46 -6.11 -2.45 -12.38
CA ILE A 46 -4.86 -2.17 -13.10
C ILE A 46 -4.30 -0.79 -12.74
N ALA A 47 -5.17 0.22 -12.60
CA ALA A 47 -4.77 1.55 -12.17
C ALA A 47 -4.21 1.54 -10.74
N ILE A 48 -4.91 0.91 -9.78
CA ILE A 48 -4.44 0.78 -8.40
C ILE A 48 -3.15 -0.07 -8.32
N PHE A 49 -3.02 -1.13 -9.12
CA PHE A 49 -1.79 -1.91 -9.22
C PHE A 49 -0.60 -1.04 -9.61
N ALA A 50 -0.73 -0.17 -10.62
CA ALA A 50 0.32 0.77 -10.99
C ALA A 50 0.68 1.71 -9.83
N GLY A 51 -0.31 2.17 -9.04
CA GLY A 51 -0.08 2.93 -7.81
C GLY A 51 0.68 2.13 -6.75
N GLN A 52 0.37 0.85 -6.57
CA GLN A 52 1.11 -0.04 -5.67
C GLN A 52 2.57 -0.22 -6.08
N LEU A 53 2.86 -0.25 -7.39
CA LEU A 53 4.26 -0.27 -7.88
C LEU A 53 5.03 1.00 -7.44
N VAL A 54 4.40 2.18 -7.52
CA VAL A 54 5.01 3.44 -7.00
C VAL A 54 5.35 3.31 -5.52
N VAL A 55 4.40 2.84 -4.72
CA VAL A 55 4.56 2.71 -3.26
C VAL A 55 5.63 1.69 -2.91
N GLY A 56 5.59 0.50 -3.52
CA GLY A 56 6.54 -0.58 -3.25
C GLY A 56 7.96 -0.23 -3.69
N TRP A 57 8.13 0.27 -4.91
CA TRP A 57 9.45 0.64 -5.41
C TRP A 57 10.04 1.86 -4.72
N SER A 58 9.22 2.87 -4.37
CA SER A 58 9.71 4.00 -3.57
C SER A 58 10.15 3.56 -2.19
N ASN A 59 9.44 2.63 -1.55
CA ASN A 59 9.86 2.04 -0.28
C ASN A 59 11.25 1.39 -0.42
N ASP A 60 11.42 0.48 -1.40
CA ASP A 60 12.67 -0.27 -1.57
C ASP A 60 13.85 0.65 -1.91
N LEU A 61 13.62 1.70 -2.72
CA LEU A 61 14.62 2.69 -3.07
C LEU A 61 15.04 3.55 -1.86
N ILE A 62 14.08 4.03 -1.07
CA ILE A 62 14.33 4.88 0.10
C ILE A 62 15.02 4.09 1.20
N ASP A 63 14.63 2.83 1.38
CA ASP A 63 15.14 1.96 2.44
C ASP A 63 16.46 1.27 2.07
N ALA A 64 16.93 1.40 0.82
CA ALA A 64 18.14 0.75 0.35
C ALA A 64 19.37 0.91 1.28
N PRO A 65 19.73 2.11 1.80
CA PRO A 65 20.87 2.23 2.70
C PRO A 65 20.72 1.42 3.99
N LEU A 66 19.51 1.43 4.55
CA LEU A 66 19.14 0.72 5.77
C LEU A 66 19.10 -0.80 5.54
N ASP A 67 18.57 -1.24 4.40
CA ASP A 67 18.48 -2.64 4.02
C ASP A 67 19.84 -3.25 3.66
N ILE A 68 20.74 -2.46 3.06
CA ILE A 68 22.14 -2.85 2.80
C ILE A 68 22.90 -3.01 4.11
N ALA A 69 22.79 -2.04 5.03
CA ALA A 69 23.41 -2.12 6.35
C ALA A 69 22.94 -3.35 7.15
N ALA A 70 21.72 -3.83 6.86
CA ALA A 70 21.11 -4.98 7.47
C ALA A 70 21.29 -6.31 6.74
N GLN A 71 22.02 -6.32 5.61
CA GLN A 71 22.24 -7.52 4.80
C GLN A 71 20.94 -8.25 4.41
N ARG A 72 19.89 -7.48 4.06
CA ARG A 72 18.60 -8.05 3.60
C ARG A 72 18.70 -8.54 2.15
N GLU A 73 19.58 -9.50 1.89
CA GLU A 73 19.90 -10.03 0.54
C GLU A 73 18.70 -10.61 -0.22
N LYS A 74 17.60 -10.91 0.48
CA LYS A 74 16.33 -11.25 -0.18
C LYS A 74 15.76 -10.08 -0.99
N LYS A 75 16.13 -8.83 -0.74
CA LYS A 75 15.68 -7.66 -1.50
C LYS A 75 16.53 -7.48 -2.77
N PRO A 76 15.91 -7.37 -3.96
CA PRO A 76 16.62 -7.20 -5.22
C PRO A 76 17.63 -6.05 -5.28
N ILE A 77 17.34 -4.94 -4.58
CA ILE A 77 18.25 -3.78 -4.54
C ILE A 77 19.52 -4.07 -3.72
N VAL A 78 19.42 -4.92 -2.69
CA VAL A 78 20.55 -5.33 -1.84
C VAL A 78 21.43 -6.36 -2.56
N SER A 79 20.80 -7.31 -3.26
CA SER A 79 21.50 -8.32 -4.09
C SER A 79 22.02 -7.75 -5.43
N LYS A 80 21.80 -6.45 -5.70
CA LYS A 80 22.18 -5.75 -6.94
C LYS A 80 21.56 -6.35 -8.21
N GLU A 81 20.43 -7.04 -8.07
CA GLU A 81 19.62 -7.54 -9.19
C GLU A 81 18.83 -6.39 -9.88
N ILE A 82 18.63 -5.27 -9.17
CA ILE A 82 18.05 -4.03 -9.70
C ILE A 82 19.04 -2.87 -9.51
N ASP A 83 19.25 -2.11 -10.58
CA ASP A 83 19.92 -0.81 -10.53
C ASP A 83 18.99 0.27 -9.92
N PRO A 84 19.40 0.98 -8.84
CA PRO A 84 18.63 2.06 -8.25
C PRO A 84 18.19 3.15 -9.25
N GLU A 85 18.99 3.47 -10.27
CA GLU A 85 18.60 4.45 -11.29
C GLU A 85 17.48 3.93 -12.20
N GLN A 86 17.51 2.63 -12.52
CA GLN A 86 16.41 1.97 -13.22
C GLN A 86 15.13 1.99 -12.36
N LEU A 87 15.24 1.76 -11.06
CA LEU A 87 14.10 1.77 -10.14
C LEU A 87 13.48 3.18 -10.04
N LYS A 88 14.29 4.24 -9.94
CA LYS A 88 13.84 5.65 -9.99
C LYS A 88 13.01 5.94 -11.23
N LYS A 89 13.51 5.58 -12.41
CA LYS A 89 12.79 5.77 -13.69
C LYS A 89 11.47 4.98 -13.71
N SER A 90 11.50 3.77 -13.16
CA SER A 90 10.32 2.91 -13.08
C SER A 90 9.24 3.50 -12.16
N ILE A 91 9.62 4.10 -11.03
CA ILE A 91 8.70 4.82 -10.13
C ILE A 91 8.00 5.97 -10.87
N VAL A 92 8.75 6.79 -11.61
CA VAL A 92 8.18 7.91 -12.37
C VAL A 92 7.21 7.39 -13.44
N PHE A 93 7.61 6.37 -14.19
CA PHE A 93 6.74 5.75 -15.19
C PHE A 93 5.47 5.15 -14.58
N ALA A 94 5.60 4.41 -13.47
CA ALA A 94 4.46 3.85 -12.76
C ALA A 94 3.52 4.93 -12.21
N LEU A 95 4.04 6.07 -11.75
CA LEU A 95 3.21 7.18 -11.29
C LEU A 95 2.40 7.78 -12.44
N VAL A 96 3.06 8.07 -13.57
CA VAL A 96 2.37 8.57 -14.77
C VAL A 96 1.33 7.55 -15.25
N ALA A 97 1.69 6.27 -15.30
CA ALA A 97 0.79 5.20 -15.68
C ALA A 97 -0.40 5.11 -14.71
N ALA A 98 -0.18 5.14 -13.40
CA ALA A 98 -1.24 5.09 -12.39
C ALA A 98 -2.25 6.21 -12.57
N LEU A 99 -1.79 7.44 -12.81
CA LEU A 99 -2.65 8.60 -13.03
C LEU A 99 -3.43 8.50 -14.34
N LEU A 100 -2.76 8.16 -15.46
CA LEU A 100 -3.41 8.01 -16.76
C LEU A 100 -4.42 6.87 -16.76
N LEU A 101 -4.03 5.70 -16.23
CA LEU A 101 -4.90 4.53 -16.13
C LEU A 101 -6.11 4.82 -15.25
N SER A 102 -5.92 5.52 -14.12
CA SER A 102 -7.05 5.95 -13.28
C SER A 102 -7.98 6.86 -14.06
N LEU A 103 -7.43 7.88 -14.74
CA LEU A 103 -8.21 8.89 -15.44
C LEU A 103 -9.05 8.31 -16.57
N ILE A 104 -8.49 7.37 -17.34
CA ILE A 104 -9.20 6.71 -18.44
C ILE A 104 -10.10 5.57 -17.96
N SER A 105 -9.95 5.10 -16.71
CA SER A 105 -10.85 4.11 -16.11
C SER A 105 -12.16 4.77 -15.65
N PRO A 106 -13.15 3.98 -15.17
CA PRO A 106 -14.35 4.53 -14.55
C PRO A 106 -14.08 5.46 -13.36
N LEU A 107 -12.89 5.43 -12.76
CA LEU A 107 -12.52 6.38 -11.70
C LEU A 107 -12.64 7.84 -12.16
N GLY A 108 -12.39 8.13 -13.45
CA GLY A 108 -12.46 9.47 -13.99
C GLY A 108 -11.60 10.46 -13.19
N ILE A 109 -11.99 11.74 -13.17
CA ILE A 109 -11.22 12.78 -12.46
C ILE A 109 -11.27 12.57 -10.94
N THR A 110 -12.48 12.40 -10.38
CA THR A 110 -12.70 12.31 -8.93
C THR A 110 -11.94 11.15 -8.30
N GLY A 111 -12.12 9.95 -8.82
CA GLY A 111 -11.43 8.76 -8.31
C GLY A 111 -9.92 8.81 -8.54
N THR A 112 -9.45 9.46 -9.61
CA THR A 112 -8.00 9.68 -9.84
C THR A 112 -7.38 10.58 -8.79
N LEU A 113 -8.05 11.66 -8.38
CA LEU A 113 -7.56 12.55 -7.32
C LEU A 113 -7.48 11.81 -5.98
N ILE A 114 -8.48 10.98 -5.66
CA ILE A 114 -8.53 10.19 -4.43
C ILE A 114 -7.47 9.07 -4.45
N HIS A 115 -7.30 8.40 -5.58
CA HIS A 115 -6.23 7.42 -5.75
C HIS A 115 -4.85 8.08 -5.61
N PHE A 116 -4.65 9.25 -6.21
CA PHE A 116 -3.41 10.02 -6.07
C PHE A 116 -3.15 10.44 -4.62
N LEU A 117 -4.17 10.85 -3.88
CA LEU A 117 -4.08 11.09 -2.44
C LEU A 117 -3.58 9.84 -1.70
N GLY A 118 -4.11 8.67 -2.04
CA GLY A 118 -3.67 7.39 -1.48
C GLY A 118 -2.20 7.08 -1.77
N ILE A 119 -1.74 7.29 -3.01
CA ILE A 119 -0.32 7.14 -3.41
C ILE A 119 0.54 8.12 -2.62
N LEU A 120 0.17 9.41 -2.61
CA LEU A 120 0.93 10.47 -1.94
C LEU A 120 1.08 10.20 -0.45
N SER A 121 0.00 9.80 0.21
CA SER A 121 -0.03 9.38 1.61
C SER A 121 0.95 8.24 1.88
N ALA A 122 0.89 7.17 1.08
CA ALA A 122 1.78 6.01 1.23
C ALA A 122 3.25 6.34 0.90
N THR A 123 3.52 7.24 -0.04
CA THR A 123 4.88 7.72 -0.30
C THR A 123 5.41 8.58 0.86
N PHE A 124 4.57 9.41 1.50
CA PHE A 124 4.97 10.15 2.72
C PHE A 124 5.29 9.23 3.90
N TYR A 125 4.60 8.08 4.00
CA TYR A 125 4.97 7.02 4.94
C TYR A 125 6.42 6.58 4.73
N ASN A 126 6.77 6.20 3.49
CA ASN A 126 8.11 5.74 3.13
C ASN A 126 9.18 6.82 3.40
N LEU A 127 8.91 8.07 3.02
CA LEU A 127 9.87 9.17 3.11
C LEU A 127 10.22 9.56 4.56
N LYS A 128 9.23 9.62 5.44
CA LYS A 128 9.45 10.18 6.78
C LYS A 128 8.50 9.67 7.85
N LEU A 129 7.21 9.51 7.54
CA LEU A 129 6.20 9.35 8.59
C LEU A 129 6.31 8.01 9.33
N LYS A 130 6.86 6.96 8.69
CA LYS A 130 7.04 5.64 9.32
C LYS A 130 7.84 5.69 10.63
N SER A 131 8.79 6.61 10.76
CA SER A 131 9.64 6.78 11.95
C SER A 131 9.09 7.79 12.97
N THR A 132 7.83 8.22 12.80
CA THR A 132 7.21 9.25 13.64
C THR A 132 5.94 8.73 14.32
N ILE A 133 5.42 9.51 15.28
CA ILE A 133 4.10 9.24 15.88
C ILE A 133 2.95 9.29 14.86
N LEU A 134 3.18 9.77 13.63
CA LEU A 134 2.18 9.79 12.58
C LEU A 134 2.22 8.50 11.72
N SER A 135 3.00 7.48 12.08
CA SER A 135 3.13 6.27 11.27
C SER A 135 1.81 5.53 10.95
N PRO A 136 0.75 5.55 11.79
CA PRO A 136 -0.54 4.98 11.43
C PRO A 136 -1.36 5.83 10.45
N LEU A 137 -1.13 7.15 10.39
CA LEU A 137 -1.96 8.09 9.63
C LEU A 137 -2.00 7.76 8.12
N PRO A 138 -0.88 7.43 7.46
CA PRO A 138 -0.92 7.03 6.06
C PRO A 138 -1.77 5.81 5.77
N TYR A 139 -1.86 4.85 6.69
CA TYR A 139 -2.72 3.67 6.54
C TYR A 139 -4.20 4.07 6.58
N LEU A 140 -4.59 4.95 7.50
CA LEU A 140 -5.95 5.50 7.57
C LEU A 140 -6.32 6.23 6.27
N VAL A 141 -5.46 7.14 5.81
CA VAL A 141 -5.73 7.95 4.62
C VAL A 141 -5.76 7.08 3.37
N SER A 142 -4.74 6.24 3.15
CA SER A 142 -4.63 5.45 1.92
C SER A 142 -5.73 4.41 1.79
N PHE A 143 -6.01 3.63 2.85
CA PHE A 143 -7.03 2.58 2.77
C PHE A 143 -8.45 3.13 2.93
N GLY A 144 -8.63 4.17 3.75
CA GLY A 144 -9.90 4.88 3.85
C GLY A 144 -10.32 5.54 2.53
N SER A 145 -9.36 6.04 1.75
CA SER A 145 -9.62 6.65 0.44
C SER A 145 -10.07 5.65 -0.63
N LEU A 146 -9.71 4.36 -0.51
CA LEU A 146 -9.92 3.39 -1.58
C LEU A 146 -11.42 3.13 -1.88
N PRO A 147 -12.31 2.86 -0.89
CA PRO A 147 -13.74 2.78 -1.16
C PRO A 147 -14.32 4.09 -1.73
N TRP A 148 -13.87 5.24 -1.24
CA TRP A 148 -14.32 6.54 -1.72
C TRP A 148 -13.96 6.79 -3.18
N ALA A 149 -12.75 6.39 -3.62
CA ALA A 149 -12.34 6.50 -5.03
C ALA A 149 -13.29 5.73 -5.95
N ILE A 150 -13.72 4.53 -5.55
CA ILE A 150 -14.58 3.66 -6.35
C ILE A 150 -16.02 4.16 -6.32
N TYR A 151 -16.59 4.37 -5.13
CA TYR A 151 -18.02 4.70 -4.97
C TYR A 151 -18.36 6.08 -5.53
N LEU A 152 -17.56 7.11 -5.25
CA LEU A 152 -17.86 8.46 -5.76
C LEU A 152 -17.81 8.52 -7.28
N SER A 153 -16.88 7.79 -7.90
CA SER A 153 -16.78 7.70 -9.35
C SER A 153 -17.96 6.95 -9.99
N ALA A 154 -18.63 6.08 -9.23
CA ALA A 154 -19.88 5.45 -9.63
C ALA A 154 -21.13 6.30 -9.35
N GLY A 155 -20.97 7.49 -8.76
CA GLY A 155 -22.08 8.35 -8.35
C GLY A 155 -22.74 7.94 -7.02
N ASN A 156 -22.07 7.11 -6.22
CA ASN A 156 -22.55 6.59 -4.94
C ASN A 156 -21.66 7.04 -3.77
N HIS A 157 -22.10 6.78 -2.55
CA HIS A 157 -21.29 6.94 -1.33
C HIS A 157 -20.97 5.57 -0.73
N PRO A 158 -19.72 5.31 -0.28
CA PRO A 158 -19.41 4.07 0.40
C PRO A 158 -20.16 4.04 1.74
N PRO A 159 -20.76 2.91 2.13
CA PRO A 159 -21.41 2.80 3.42
C PRO A 159 -20.38 2.99 4.55
N LEU A 160 -20.85 3.53 5.68
CA LEU A 160 -20.00 3.92 6.81
C LEU A 160 -19.09 2.78 7.29
N TRP A 161 -19.65 1.58 7.42
CA TRP A 161 -18.91 0.41 7.90
C TRP A 161 -17.71 0.08 7.00
N LEU A 162 -17.85 0.22 5.68
CA LEU A 162 -16.88 -0.25 4.71
C LEU A 162 -15.57 0.53 4.81
N TYR A 163 -15.62 1.87 4.74
CA TYR A 163 -14.37 2.64 4.80
C TYR A 163 -13.77 2.67 6.21
N LEU A 164 -14.59 2.52 7.26
CA LEU A 164 -14.10 2.32 8.62
C LEU A 164 -13.33 0.99 8.76
N ASP A 165 -13.84 -0.10 8.20
CA ASP A 165 -13.16 -1.40 8.23
C ASP A 165 -11.85 -1.37 7.45
N PHE A 166 -11.82 -0.73 6.29
CA PHE A 166 -10.58 -0.52 5.53
C PHE A 166 -9.53 0.23 6.37
N MET A 167 -9.95 1.29 7.07
CA MET A 167 -9.08 2.05 7.97
C MET A 167 -8.58 1.20 9.16
N LEU A 168 -9.49 0.52 9.86
CA LEU A 168 -9.18 -0.27 11.06
C LEU A 168 -8.26 -1.46 10.74
N ILE A 169 -8.58 -2.22 9.69
CA ILE A 169 -7.77 -3.37 9.27
C ILE A 169 -6.40 -2.90 8.78
N ALA A 170 -6.31 -1.80 8.04
CA ALA A 170 -5.03 -1.27 7.58
C ALA A 170 -4.13 -0.84 8.74
N VAL A 171 -4.67 -0.17 9.76
CA VAL A 171 -3.90 0.19 10.95
C VAL A 171 -3.55 -1.06 11.76
N ALA A 172 -4.44 -2.04 11.89
CA ALA A 172 -4.12 -3.30 12.55
C ALA A 172 -2.94 -4.00 11.85
N PHE A 173 -2.94 -4.02 10.52
CA PHE A 173 -1.88 -4.59 9.70
C PHE A 173 -0.56 -3.82 9.82
N HIS A 174 -0.60 -2.49 9.91
CA HIS A 174 0.58 -1.66 10.21
C HIS A 174 1.24 -2.09 11.53
N PHE A 175 0.45 -2.16 12.61
CA PHE A 175 0.93 -2.60 13.90
C PHE A 175 1.50 -4.03 13.84
N PHE A 176 0.81 -4.94 13.16
CA PHE A 176 1.25 -6.33 13.00
C PHE A 176 2.57 -6.44 12.22
N ASN A 177 2.71 -5.71 11.11
CA ASN A 177 3.93 -5.70 10.30
C ASN A 177 5.14 -5.20 11.08
N VAL A 178 4.96 -4.15 11.89
CA VAL A 178 6.04 -3.64 12.75
C VAL A 178 6.51 -4.71 13.74
N LEU A 179 5.66 -5.63 14.20
CA LEU A 179 6.09 -6.69 15.12
C LEU A 179 7.14 -7.63 14.52
N LYS A 180 7.06 -7.89 13.21
CA LYS A 180 7.97 -8.79 12.48
C LYS A 180 9.41 -8.28 12.51
N ASP A 181 9.59 -6.99 12.27
CA ASP A 181 10.90 -6.34 12.16
C ASP A 181 11.24 -5.44 13.37
N PHE A 182 10.47 -5.56 14.46
CA PHE A 182 10.45 -4.63 15.58
C PHE A 182 11.82 -4.21 16.15
N GLN A 183 12.64 -5.20 16.53
CA GLN A 183 13.93 -4.90 17.18
C GLN A 183 14.90 -4.26 16.19
N TRP A 184 14.83 -4.71 14.93
CA TRP A 184 15.65 -4.20 13.87
C TRP A 184 15.29 -2.76 13.53
N ASP A 185 14.00 -2.46 13.41
CA ASP A 185 13.47 -1.11 13.17
C ASP A 185 13.95 -0.14 14.25
N ILE A 186 13.87 -0.54 15.53
CA ILE A 186 14.37 0.26 16.66
C ILE A 186 15.87 0.53 16.55
N ASN A 187 16.67 -0.51 16.24
CA ASN A 187 18.11 -0.38 16.11
C ASN A 187 18.51 0.57 14.98
N GLN A 188 17.63 0.77 13.99
CA GLN A 188 17.83 1.70 12.88
C GLN A 188 17.11 3.05 13.05
N GLY A 189 16.55 3.32 14.23
CA GLY A 189 15.88 4.58 14.52
C GLY A 189 14.49 4.74 13.89
N VAL A 190 13.90 3.67 13.36
CA VAL A 190 12.51 3.65 12.89
C VAL A 190 11.59 3.56 14.11
N LEU A 191 11.23 4.72 14.66
CA LEU A 191 10.49 4.85 15.92
C LEU A 191 9.06 5.36 15.71
N GLY A 192 8.25 4.59 14.99
CA GLY A 192 6.82 4.82 14.83
C GLY A 192 6.02 4.59 16.13
N ILE A 193 4.71 4.86 16.12
CA ILE A 193 3.83 4.55 17.27
C ILE A 193 4.00 3.11 17.76
N PRO A 194 3.95 2.07 16.90
CA PRO A 194 3.99 0.71 17.41
C PRO A 194 5.34 0.37 18.08
N GLN A 195 6.46 0.90 17.56
CA GLN A 195 7.78 0.74 18.19
C GLN A 195 7.84 1.42 19.58
N ARG A 196 7.28 2.63 19.70
CA ARG A 196 7.27 3.39 20.97
C ARG A 196 6.41 2.75 22.05
N LEU A 197 5.29 2.13 21.68
CA LEU A 197 4.38 1.46 22.61
C LEU A 197 4.92 0.10 23.09
N GLY A 198 5.88 -0.49 22.36
CA GLY A 198 6.41 -1.81 22.68
C GLY A 198 5.65 -2.96 22.02
N LYS A 199 6.32 -4.12 21.87
CA LYS A 199 5.76 -5.31 21.20
C LYS A 199 4.40 -5.75 21.75
N LYS A 200 4.26 -5.84 23.09
CA LYS A 200 3.04 -6.35 23.73
C LYS A 200 1.84 -5.43 23.50
N ALA A 201 2.00 -4.13 23.76
CA ALA A 201 0.93 -3.16 23.53
C ALA A 201 0.55 -3.10 22.05
N SER A 202 1.53 -3.15 21.15
CA SER A 202 1.28 -3.14 19.71
C SER A 202 0.51 -4.37 19.21
N LEU A 203 0.81 -5.56 19.75
CA LEU A 203 0.03 -6.77 19.48
C LEU A 203 -1.41 -6.65 19.97
N VAL A 204 -1.61 -6.18 21.22
CA VAL A 204 -2.95 -5.99 21.80
C VAL A 204 -3.76 -4.99 20.98
N ILE A 205 -3.16 -3.85 20.62
CA ILE A 205 -3.82 -2.83 19.79
C ILE A 205 -4.20 -3.39 18.42
N SER A 206 -3.29 -4.15 17.76
CA SER A 206 -3.59 -4.80 16.49
C SER A 206 -4.81 -5.72 16.60
N ILE A 207 -4.88 -6.55 17.64
CA ILE A 207 -6.02 -7.45 17.91
C ILE A 207 -7.31 -6.65 18.17
N LEU A 208 -7.26 -5.61 19.01
CA LEU A 208 -8.41 -4.77 19.31
C LEU A 208 -8.94 -4.03 18.09
N LEU A 209 -8.08 -3.60 17.17
CA LEU A 209 -8.48 -2.99 15.90
C LEU A 209 -9.19 -3.98 14.99
N VAL A 210 -8.72 -5.24 14.92
CA VAL A 210 -9.42 -6.31 14.17
C VAL A 210 -10.78 -6.61 14.78
N ILE A 211 -10.87 -6.74 16.11
CA ILE A 211 -12.15 -6.92 16.81
C ILE A 211 -13.08 -5.74 16.52
N SER A 212 -12.56 -4.50 16.56
CA SER A 212 -13.35 -3.31 16.26
C SER A 212 -13.88 -3.31 14.83
N ALA A 213 -13.09 -3.75 13.84
CA ALA A 213 -13.56 -3.91 12.47
C ALA A 213 -14.69 -4.95 12.37
N ILE A 214 -14.56 -6.08 13.06
CA ILE A 214 -15.63 -7.09 13.12
C ILE A 214 -16.91 -6.50 13.75
N LEU A 215 -16.79 -5.71 14.82
CA LEU A 215 -17.95 -5.06 15.44
C LEU A 215 -18.57 -4.01 14.52
N VAL A 216 -17.75 -3.21 13.82
CA VAL A 216 -18.21 -2.25 12.80
C VAL A 216 -19.00 -2.97 11.71
N LEU A 217 -18.46 -4.06 11.17
CA LEU A 217 -19.17 -4.90 10.21
C LEU A 217 -20.49 -5.43 10.79
N ILE A 218 -20.52 -5.95 12.01
CA ILE A 218 -21.76 -6.53 12.59
C ILE A 218 -22.85 -5.49 12.85
N PHE A 219 -22.47 -4.29 13.31
CA PHE A 219 -23.45 -3.30 13.79
C PHE A 219 -23.78 -2.21 12.77
N LEU A 220 -22.95 -2.00 11.75
CA LEU A 220 -23.11 -0.90 10.79
C LEU A 220 -23.33 -1.36 9.33
N HIS A 221 -23.26 -2.67 9.02
CA HIS A 221 -23.67 -3.25 7.74
C HIS A 221 -25.09 -3.81 7.81
#